data_AF-A0A8T1VYX2-F1
#
_entry.id   AF-A0A8T1VYX2-F1
#
_cell.length_a   1.000
_cell.length_b   1.000
_cell.length_c   1.000
_cell.angle_alpha   90.00
_cell.angle_beta   90.00
_cell.angle_gamma   90.00
#
_symmetry.space_group_name_H-M   'P 1'
#
loop_
_entity.id
_entity.type
_entity.pdbx_description
1 polymer ?
#
loop_
_entity_poly.entity_id
_entity_poly.type
_entity_poly.pdbx_seq_one_letter_code
_entity_poly.pdbx_strand_id
1 'polypeptide(L)'
;MGLSLVSGSIENALNTKGIRCRVYYLAASNLGYYDPDLRAGESDKALWYDGATLRIHVLFESKENALLFDNVLQDECITLTSPLDGHAVSTNVAPISRELSELRRIYSRHYVPEDTDSPQVTMSSLSTNTSIVDVVTDEFKYQRIESEEWFGTVGKAQSCHLMSREHCRRYASYHKYDNDQSNRLALTSDMHDWYDGRSFAVPVMNISVESVSEGPVVGSRYKVNLIVRALNAGYARLISLHLKEGFVASEDGLEMRTSVYVLNAKVFCECMEWKRKEIDKQWKSYYDMVPAVD
;
A
#
# COMPACT_ATOMS: atom_id res chain seq x y z
N MET A 1 -31.78 -13.04 -19.39
CA MET A 1 -30.94 -12.65 -18.23
C MET A 1 -31.09 -11.14 -18.09
N GLY A 2 -31.35 -10.62 -16.88
CA GLY A 2 -31.64 -9.20 -16.69
C GLY A 2 -30.37 -8.42 -16.36
N LEU A 3 -30.11 -7.33 -17.09
CA LEU A 3 -29.00 -6.43 -16.79
C LEU A 3 -29.30 -5.62 -15.53
N SER A 4 -28.27 -5.27 -14.79
CA SER A 4 -28.35 -4.33 -13.66
C SER A 4 -27.42 -3.16 -13.91
N LEU A 5 -27.90 -1.95 -13.67
CA LEU A 5 -27.12 -0.72 -13.74
C LEU A 5 -26.80 -0.26 -12.33
N VAL A 6 -25.53 0.04 -12.08
CA VAL A 6 -25.10 0.83 -10.94
C VAL A 6 -24.85 2.26 -11.42
N SER A 7 -25.70 3.17 -10.97
CA SER A 7 -25.56 4.61 -11.19
C SER A 7 -25.21 5.29 -9.87
N GLY A 8 -24.26 6.22 -9.88
CA GLY A 8 -23.86 6.88 -8.65
C GLY A 8 -22.98 8.11 -8.83
N SER A 9 -22.54 8.65 -7.70
CA SER A 9 -21.63 9.79 -7.65
C SER A 9 -20.72 9.76 -6.43
N ILE A 10 -19.52 10.31 -6.59
CA ILE A 10 -18.55 10.56 -5.52
C ILE A 10 -18.27 12.06 -5.48
N GLU A 11 -18.65 12.73 -4.39
CA GLU A 11 -18.48 14.17 -4.25
C GLU A 11 -17.01 14.55 -4.06
N ASN A 12 -16.60 15.72 -4.58
CA ASN A 12 -15.24 16.28 -4.48
C ASN A 12 -14.10 15.37 -4.99
N ALA A 13 -14.43 14.33 -5.75
CA ALA A 13 -13.50 13.32 -6.23
C ALA A 13 -12.41 13.84 -7.19
N LEU A 14 -12.58 15.04 -7.77
CA LEU A 14 -11.58 15.63 -8.68
C LEU A 14 -10.32 16.09 -7.93
N ASN A 15 -10.47 16.45 -6.66
CA ASN A 15 -9.38 16.98 -5.83
C ASN A 15 -8.50 15.89 -5.22
N THR A 16 -8.93 14.62 -5.32
CA THR A 16 -8.26 13.49 -4.69
C THR A 16 -7.75 12.53 -5.75
N LYS A 17 -6.43 12.34 -5.78
CA LYS A 17 -5.78 11.49 -6.78
C LYS A 17 -6.19 10.02 -6.59
N GLY A 18 -6.33 9.30 -7.70
CA GLY A 18 -6.53 7.84 -7.68
C GLY A 18 -7.97 7.36 -7.51
N ILE A 19 -8.93 8.22 -7.17
CA ILE A 19 -10.34 7.80 -7.03
C ILE A 19 -10.87 7.17 -8.32
N ARG A 20 -10.77 7.85 -9.46
CA ARG A 20 -11.27 7.31 -10.74
C ARG A 20 -10.56 6.02 -11.14
N CYS A 21 -9.25 5.92 -10.87
CA CYS A 21 -8.48 4.70 -11.10
C CYS A 21 -9.01 3.54 -10.24
N ARG A 22 -9.26 3.78 -8.95
CA ARG A 22 -9.80 2.78 -8.02
C ARG A 22 -11.18 2.31 -8.46
N VAL A 23 -12.07 3.24 -8.83
CA VAL A 23 -13.42 2.90 -9.29
C VAL A 23 -13.36 2.11 -10.61
N TYR A 24 -12.46 2.43 -11.54
CA TYR A 24 -12.21 1.62 -12.75
C TYR A 24 -11.75 0.20 -12.41
N TYR A 25 -10.87 0.05 -11.43
CA TYR A 25 -10.40 -1.26 -10.97
C TYR A 25 -11.55 -2.07 -10.38
N LEU A 26 -12.35 -1.48 -9.49
CA LEU A 26 -13.51 -2.13 -8.87
C LEU A 26 -14.54 -2.55 -9.92
N ALA A 27 -14.82 -1.70 -10.91
CA ALA A 27 -15.74 -2.04 -12.00
C ALA A 27 -15.21 -3.22 -12.83
N ALA A 28 -13.91 -3.26 -13.12
CA ALA A 28 -13.29 -4.36 -13.85
C ALA A 28 -13.31 -5.68 -13.06
N SER A 29 -12.95 -5.64 -11.76
CA SER A 29 -12.91 -6.82 -10.87
C SER A 29 -14.30 -7.41 -10.63
N ASN A 30 -15.35 -6.59 -10.60
CA ASN A 30 -16.73 -7.03 -10.40
C ASN A 30 -17.48 -7.25 -11.72
N LEU A 31 -16.76 -7.43 -12.82
CA LEU A 31 -17.35 -7.83 -14.09
C LEU A 31 -18.29 -6.78 -14.74
N GLY A 32 -17.94 -5.50 -14.62
CA GLY A 32 -18.70 -4.37 -15.17
C GLY A 32 -18.54 -4.16 -16.68
N TYR A 33 -19.56 -3.61 -17.33
CA TYR A 33 -19.63 -3.32 -18.76
C TYR A 33 -20.00 -1.86 -19.00
N TYR A 34 -19.54 -1.33 -20.14
CA TYR A 34 -20.00 -0.03 -20.62
C TYR A 34 -21.44 -0.09 -21.10
N ASP A 35 -22.16 1.02 -20.92
CA ASP A 35 -23.46 1.22 -21.51
C ASP A 35 -23.33 1.58 -23.00
N PRO A 36 -23.88 0.78 -23.93
CA PRO A 36 -23.88 1.10 -25.35
C PRO A 36 -24.51 2.45 -25.68
N ASP A 37 -25.47 2.92 -24.87
CA ASP A 37 -26.14 4.20 -25.10
C ASP A 37 -25.25 5.40 -24.73
N LEU A 38 -24.17 5.17 -23.98
CA LEU A 38 -23.17 6.20 -23.64
C LEU A 38 -21.94 6.15 -24.56
N ARG A 39 -22.02 5.42 -25.68
CA ARG A 39 -20.98 5.39 -26.71
C ARG A 39 -21.02 6.66 -27.54
N ALA A 40 -19.90 7.37 -27.58
CA ALA A 40 -19.68 8.47 -28.50
C ALA A 40 -18.46 8.15 -29.38
N GLY A 41 -18.71 7.63 -30.59
CA GLY A 41 -17.64 7.17 -31.49
C GLY A 41 -16.86 5.99 -30.91
N GLU A 42 -15.54 6.10 -30.85
CA GLU A 42 -14.64 5.08 -30.25
C GLU A 42 -14.54 5.20 -28.71
N SER A 43 -15.18 6.20 -28.09
CA SER A 43 -15.11 6.44 -26.66
C SER A 43 -16.32 5.84 -25.94
N ASP A 44 -16.08 4.75 -25.20
CA ASP A 44 -17.03 4.23 -24.21
C ASP A 44 -16.92 5.04 -22.90
N LYS A 45 -18.05 5.45 -22.30
CA LYS A 45 -18.08 6.19 -21.02
C LYS A 45 -18.79 5.38 -19.93
N ALA A 46 -18.07 5.13 -18.84
CA ALA A 46 -18.62 4.57 -17.61
C ALA A 46 -18.39 5.48 -16.39
N LEU A 47 -17.29 6.23 -16.41
CA LEU A 47 -16.87 7.12 -15.33
C LEU A 47 -16.47 8.46 -15.93
N TRP A 48 -17.04 9.56 -15.46
CA TRP A 48 -16.70 10.92 -15.93
C TRP A 48 -16.91 11.95 -14.83
N TYR A 49 -16.23 13.09 -14.93
CA TYR A 49 -16.43 14.19 -14.00
C TYR A 49 -17.56 15.12 -14.47
N ASP A 50 -18.37 15.52 -13.50
CA ASP A 50 -19.38 16.57 -13.60
C ASP A 50 -19.02 17.62 -12.54
N GLY A 51 -18.26 18.64 -12.94
CA GLY A 51 -17.56 19.52 -12.01
C GLY A 51 -16.52 18.75 -11.18
N ALA A 52 -16.57 18.90 -9.85
CA ALA A 52 -15.68 18.17 -8.95
C ALA A 52 -16.17 16.74 -8.60
N THR A 53 -17.34 16.35 -9.08
CA THR A 53 -18.01 15.09 -8.71
C THR A 53 -17.75 14.02 -9.77
N LEU A 54 -17.30 12.83 -9.36
CA LEU A 54 -17.15 11.69 -10.26
C LEU A 54 -18.51 10.99 -10.40
N ARG A 55 -19.02 10.87 -11.62
CA ARG A 55 -20.22 10.10 -11.96
C ARG A 55 -19.87 8.66 -12.27
N ILE A 56 -20.72 7.74 -11.83
CA ILE A 56 -20.59 6.29 -12.02
C ILE A 56 -21.78 5.80 -12.82
N HIS A 57 -21.52 5.05 -13.90
CA HIS A 57 -22.54 4.39 -14.72
C HIS A 57 -21.98 3.10 -15.29
N VAL A 58 -22.24 1.98 -14.61
CA VAL A 58 -21.66 0.67 -14.94
C VAL A 58 -22.75 -0.40 -15.03
N LEU A 59 -22.76 -1.15 -16.12
CA LEU A 59 -23.69 -2.26 -16.33
C LEU A 59 -23.11 -3.59 -15.84
N PHE A 60 -23.97 -4.49 -15.39
CA PHE A 60 -23.62 -5.84 -14.96
C PHE A 60 -24.65 -6.83 -15.50
N GLU A 61 -24.17 -7.98 -15.98
CA GLU A 61 -25.03 -9.08 -16.47
C GLU A 61 -25.77 -9.82 -15.35
N SER A 62 -25.30 -9.68 -14.10
CA SER A 62 -25.98 -10.21 -12.92
C SER A 62 -26.18 -9.12 -11.87
N LYS A 63 -27.34 -9.19 -11.18
CA LYS A 63 -27.63 -8.32 -10.03
C LYS A 63 -26.64 -8.55 -8.89
N GLU A 64 -26.16 -9.77 -8.72
CA GLU A 64 -25.16 -10.12 -7.71
C GLU A 64 -23.87 -9.33 -7.91
N ASN A 65 -23.31 -9.29 -9.11
CA ASN A 65 -22.10 -8.53 -9.40
C ASN A 65 -22.28 -7.03 -9.21
N ALA A 66 -23.47 -6.51 -9.56
CA ALA A 66 -23.81 -5.11 -9.31
C ALA A 66 -23.82 -4.79 -7.81
N LEU A 67 -24.39 -5.68 -6.99
CA LEU A 67 -24.42 -5.54 -5.53
C LEU A 67 -23.02 -5.72 -4.90
N LEU A 68 -22.18 -6.62 -5.42
CA LEU A 68 -20.80 -6.77 -4.97
C LEU A 68 -19.97 -5.51 -5.25
N PHE A 69 -20.09 -4.96 -6.46
CA PHE A 69 -19.47 -3.68 -6.80
C PHE A 69 -19.95 -2.56 -5.88
N ASP A 70 -21.26 -2.45 -5.68
CA ASP A 70 -21.87 -1.44 -4.79
C ASP A 70 -21.36 -1.56 -3.36
N ASN A 71 -21.36 -2.77 -2.79
CA ASN A 71 -20.90 -3.03 -1.44
C ASN A 71 -19.41 -2.67 -1.25
N VAL A 72 -18.55 -3.13 -2.16
CA VAL A 72 -17.12 -2.81 -2.09
C VAL A 72 -16.88 -1.31 -2.26
N LEU A 73 -17.63 -0.63 -3.13
CA LEU A 73 -17.51 0.80 -3.32
C LEU A 73 -17.92 1.59 -2.06
N GLN A 74 -18.93 1.13 -1.33
CA GLN A 74 -19.35 1.72 -0.05
C GLN A 74 -18.29 1.49 1.05
N ASP A 75 -17.72 0.28 1.13
CA ASP A 75 -16.65 -0.05 2.10
C ASP A 75 -15.38 0.78 1.88
N GLU A 76 -15.06 1.13 0.63
CA GLU A 76 -13.90 1.96 0.29
C GLU A 76 -13.97 3.36 0.90
N CYS A 77 -15.18 3.87 1.21
CA CYS A 77 -15.36 5.21 1.78
C CYS A 77 -14.91 5.32 3.24
N ILE A 78 -14.78 4.18 3.91
CA ILE A 78 -14.39 4.06 5.32
C ILE A 78 -13.08 3.26 5.48
N THR A 79 -12.49 2.83 4.36
CA THR A 79 -11.23 2.10 4.36
C THR A 79 -10.09 3.12 4.34
N LEU A 80 -9.37 3.26 5.45
CA LEU A 80 -8.34 4.27 5.75
C LEU A 80 -7.19 4.43 4.71
N THR A 81 -7.14 3.55 3.71
CA THR A 81 -6.10 3.46 2.67
C THR A 81 -6.65 3.60 1.26
N SER A 82 -7.98 3.60 1.15
CA SER A 82 -8.64 3.84 -0.11
C SER A 82 -8.48 5.31 -0.47
N PRO A 83 -8.26 5.65 -1.75
CA PRO A 83 -8.42 7.02 -2.20
C PRO A 83 -9.84 7.57 -1.98
N LEU A 84 -10.84 6.72 -1.70
CA LEU A 84 -12.21 7.11 -1.40
C LEU A 84 -12.45 7.38 0.10
N ASP A 85 -11.47 7.16 0.98
CA ASP A 85 -11.64 7.39 2.42
C ASP A 85 -12.15 8.81 2.69
N GLY A 86 -13.19 8.90 3.52
CA GLY A 86 -13.85 10.17 3.88
C GLY A 86 -14.66 10.83 2.77
N HIS A 87 -14.80 10.21 1.58
CA HIS A 87 -15.62 10.76 0.50
C HIS A 87 -17.09 10.32 0.62
N ALA A 88 -18.01 11.23 0.29
CA ALA A 88 -19.42 10.91 0.21
C ALA A 88 -19.71 10.18 -1.11
N VAL A 89 -20.14 8.92 -1.01
CA VAL A 89 -20.56 8.09 -2.14
C VAL A 89 -22.05 7.82 -2.09
N SER A 90 -22.73 8.05 -3.20
CA SER A 90 -24.15 7.73 -3.38
C SER A 90 -24.32 6.88 -4.62
N THR A 91 -24.93 5.71 -4.46
CA THR A 91 -25.12 4.72 -5.52
C THR A 91 -26.53 4.17 -5.49
N ASN A 92 -26.99 3.70 -6.65
CA ASN A 92 -28.27 3.03 -6.83
C ASN A 92 -28.09 1.86 -7.80
N VAL A 93 -28.58 0.69 -7.40
CA VAL A 93 -28.61 -0.52 -8.23
C VAL A 93 -30.01 -0.73 -8.79
N ALA A 94 -30.19 -0.53 -10.09
CA ALA A 94 -31.48 -0.66 -10.76
C ALA A 94 -31.47 -1.77 -11.81
N PRO A 95 -32.53 -2.60 -11.90
CA PRO A 95 -32.67 -3.53 -13.02
C PRO A 95 -32.94 -2.77 -14.32
N ILE A 96 -32.34 -3.24 -15.41
CA ILE A 96 -32.57 -2.73 -16.76
C ILE A 96 -33.31 -3.79 -17.57
N SER A 97 -34.46 -3.38 -18.14
CA SER A 97 -35.33 -4.26 -18.92
C SER A 97 -35.05 -4.22 -20.44
N ARG A 98 -33.99 -3.54 -20.87
CA ARG A 98 -33.65 -3.38 -22.29
C ARG A 98 -32.68 -4.48 -22.75
N GLU A 99 -32.85 -4.98 -23.97
CA GLU A 99 -31.84 -5.81 -24.61
C GLU A 99 -30.75 -4.91 -25.19
N LEU A 100 -29.51 -5.10 -24.71
CA LEU A 100 -28.35 -4.38 -25.19
C LEU A 100 -27.50 -5.33 -26.04
N SER A 101 -27.26 -4.95 -27.30
CA SER A 101 -26.32 -5.63 -28.16
C SER A 101 -24.89 -5.14 -27.87
N GLU A 102 -23.92 -6.06 -28.02
CA GLU A 102 -22.49 -5.75 -27.99
C GLU A 102 -21.99 -5.12 -26.68
N LEU A 103 -22.27 -5.73 -25.53
CA LEU A 103 -21.66 -5.28 -24.26
C LEU A 103 -20.13 -5.31 -24.36
N ARG A 104 -19.51 -4.16 -24.07
CA ARG A 104 -18.05 -4.04 -24.02
C ARG A 104 -17.59 -4.07 -22.58
N ARG A 105 -16.67 -4.97 -22.30
CA ARG A 105 -16.16 -5.21 -20.95
C ARG A 105 -15.31 -4.04 -20.49
N ILE A 106 -15.51 -3.58 -19.26
CA ILE A 106 -14.59 -2.64 -18.60
C ILE A 106 -13.38 -3.45 -18.11
N TYR A 107 -12.19 -3.02 -18.50
CA TYR A 107 -10.93 -3.53 -17.98
C TYR A 107 -10.15 -2.38 -17.32
N SER A 108 -9.33 -2.69 -16.31
CA SER A 108 -8.52 -1.68 -15.62
C SER A 108 -7.60 -0.92 -16.60
N ARG A 109 -7.16 -1.56 -17.68
CA ARG A 109 -6.35 -0.94 -18.75
C ARG A 109 -7.07 0.15 -19.55
N HIS A 110 -8.40 0.28 -19.41
CA HIS A 110 -9.16 1.34 -20.08
C HIS A 110 -9.08 2.67 -19.34
N TYR A 111 -8.62 2.66 -18.09
CA TYR A 111 -8.25 3.90 -17.40
C TYR A 111 -6.98 4.47 -18.03
N VAL A 112 -7.03 5.74 -18.44
CA VAL A 112 -5.89 6.49 -19.00
C VAL A 112 -5.30 7.37 -17.90
N PRO A 113 -4.08 7.07 -17.42
CA PRO A 113 -3.43 7.81 -16.33
C PRO A 113 -3.14 9.29 -16.59
N GLU A 114 -2.85 9.61 -17.85
CA GLU A 114 -2.43 10.94 -18.31
C GLU A 114 -3.60 11.84 -18.71
N ASP A 115 -4.83 11.38 -18.49
CA ASP A 115 -6.02 12.19 -18.68
C ASP A 115 -6.07 13.28 -17.59
N THR A 116 -6.10 14.54 -18.02
CA THR A 116 -5.94 15.73 -17.16
C THR A 116 -7.00 15.84 -16.09
N ASP A 117 -8.16 15.24 -16.32
CA ASP A 117 -9.28 15.25 -15.37
C ASP A 117 -9.10 14.24 -14.24
N SER A 118 -8.09 13.36 -14.29
CA SER A 118 -7.87 12.38 -13.23
C SER A 118 -6.44 11.86 -13.19
N PRO A 119 -5.47 12.68 -12.73
CA PRO A 119 -4.10 12.23 -12.59
C PRO A 119 -4.04 10.99 -11.71
N GLN A 120 -3.48 9.91 -12.25
CA GLN A 120 -3.29 8.65 -11.53
C GLN A 120 -2.44 8.89 -10.27
N VAL A 121 -2.63 8.06 -9.25
CA VAL A 121 -1.52 7.71 -8.36
C VAL A 121 -0.56 6.84 -9.16
N THR A 122 0.18 7.44 -10.11
CA THR A 122 1.40 6.83 -10.60
C THR A 122 2.38 6.78 -9.43
N MET A 123 3.26 5.78 -9.37
CA MET A 123 4.37 5.78 -8.41
C MET A 123 5.25 7.05 -8.50
N SER A 124 5.14 7.81 -9.60
CA SER A 124 5.74 9.15 -9.77
C SER A 124 4.94 10.31 -9.15
N SER A 125 3.67 10.11 -8.81
CA SER A 125 2.75 11.11 -8.25
C SER A 125 2.60 11.03 -6.73
N LEU A 126 3.16 10.00 -6.09
CA LEU A 126 3.50 10.06 -4.67
C LEU A 126 4.47 11.22 -4.49
N SER A 127 4.10 12.20 -3.68
CA SER A 127 5.00 13.23 -3.21
C SER A 127 6.21 12.58 -2.51
N THR A 128 7.24 12.33 -3.32
CA THR A 128 8.66 12.09 -3.04
C THR A 128 9.01 11.67 -1.61
N ASN A 129 9.20 10.37 -1.37
CA ASN A 129 10.10 9.84 -0.33
C ASN A 129 10.55 8.39 -0.56
N THR A 130 9.87 7.62 -1.41
CA THR A 130 10.20 6.22 -1.66
C THR A 130 11.12 6.09 -2.89
N SER A 131 12.40 5.83 -2.66
CA SER A 131 13.36 5.48 -3.72
C SER A 131 13.21 4.01 -4.11
N ILE A 132 13.22 3.71 -5.41
CA ILE A 132 13.27 2.34 -5.93
C ILE A 132 14.72 1.86 -5.89
N VAL A 133 14.92 0.64 -5.39
CA VAL A 133 16.20 -0.03 -5.21
C VAL A 133 16.24 -1.25 -6.14
N ASP A 134 17.27 -1.32 -6.97
CA ASP A 134 17.52 -2.44 -7.89
C ASP A 134 18.24 -3.60 -7.15
N VAL A 135 18.04 -4.84 -7.60
CA VAL A 135 18.63 -6.06 -7.03
C VAL A 135 20.16 -6.06 -7.06
N VAL A 136 20.76 -5.34 -8.00
CA VAL A 136 22.23 -5.25 -8.10
C VAL A 136 22.84 -4.33 -7.06
N THR A 137 22.03 -3.59 -6.31
CA THR A 137 22.54 -2.63 -5.33
C THR A 137 22.97 -3.32 -4.03
N ASP A 138 23.96 -2.70 -3.38
CA ASP A 138 24.42 -3.08 -2.06
C ASP A 138 23.29 -3.01 -1.01
N GLU A 139 22.39 -2.03 -1.11
CA GLU A 139 21.26 -1.91 -0.19
C GLU A 139 20.34 -3.13 -0.29
N PHE A 140 19.96 -3.55 -1.50
CA PHE A 140 19.15 -4.74 -1.70
C PHE A 140 19.84 -6.02 -1.18
N LYS A 141 21.12 -6.19 -1.53
CA LYS A 141 21.88 -7.39 -1.18
C LYS A 141 22.09 -7.54 0.32
N TYR A 142 22.38 -6.44 1.01
CA TYR A 142 22.87 -6.48 2.39
C TYR A 142 21.84 -6.01 3.41
N GLN A 143 20.89 -5.14 3.03
CA GLN A 143 19.95 -4.48 3.94
C GLN A 143 18.48 -4.86 3.69
N ARG A 144 18.24 -6.02 3.07
CA ARG A 144 16.93 -6.66 2.94
C ARG A 144 16.69 -7.71 4.03
N ILE A 145 15.47 -7.75 4.56
CA ILE A 145 15.01 -8.77 5.51
C ILE A 145 14.13 -9.86 4.86
N GLU A 146 13.52 -9.55 3.71
CA GLU A 146 12.62 -10.42 2.97
C GLU A 146 13.37 -11.40 2.06
N SER A 147 12.76 -12.50 1.62
CA SER A 147 13.23 -13.44 0.61
C SER A 147 13.22 -12.82 -0.80
N GLU A 148 14.08 -13.31 -1.69
CA GLU A 148 14.32 -12.70 -3.00
C GLU A 148 13.15 -12.93 -3.95
N GLU A 149 12.41 -14.02 -3.72
CA GLU A 149 11.23 -14.43 -4.49
C GLU A 149 10.10 -13.38 -4.47
N TRP A 150 10.01 -12.59 -3.41
CA TRP A 150 8.96 -11.57 -3.24
C TRP A 150 9.16 -10.33 -4.11
N PHE A 151 10.33 -10.15 -4.70
CA PHE A 151 10.63 -9.01 -5.57
C PHE A 151 10.39 -9.30 -7.06
N GLY A 152 10.00 -10.54 -7.40
CA GLY A 152 9.73 -10.98 -8.76
C GLY A 152 10.96 -10.91 -9.70
N THR A 153 10.74 -11.08 -10.99
CA THR A 153 11.82 -11.08 -12.01
C THR A 153 12.47 -9.71 -12.24
N VAL A 154 11.82 -8.63 -11.77
CA VAL A 154 12.28 -7.25 -11.97
C VAL A 154 12.84 -6.65 -10.67
N GLY A 155 12.67 -7.31 -9.52
CA GLY A 155 13.51 -7.06 -8.37
C GLY A 155 13.35 -5.69 -7.70
N LYS A 156 12.20 -5.01 -7.87
CA LYS A 156 12.06 -3.61 -7.44
C LYS A 156 11.76 -3.53 -5.94
N ALA A 157 12.80 -3.33 -5.14
CA ALA A 157 12.65 -2.97 -3.74
C ALA A 157 12.40 -1.47 -3.58
N GLN A 158 11.92 -1.10 -2.41
CA GLN A 158 11.80 0.27 -1.94
C GLN A 158 12.84 0.51 -0.84
N SER A 159 13.54 1.64 -0.95
CA SER A 159 14.48 2.12 0.07
C SER A 159 13.67 2.75 1.20
N CYS A 160 13.40 1.96 2.23
CA CYS A 160 12.67 2.36 3.43
C CYS A 160 13.60 3.09 4.40
N HIS A 161 13.29 4.36 4.70
CA HIS A 161 13.98 5.10 5.76
C HIS A 161 13.63 4.53 7.14
N LEU A 162 14.65 4.34 7.98
CA LEU A 162 14.44 4.02 9.40
C LEU A 162 14.07 5.30 10.15
N MET A 163 14.93 6.31 10.14
CA MET A 163 14.58 7.66 10.55
C MET A 163 14.01 8.42 9.36
N SER A 164 12.76 8.88 9.47
CA SER A 164 12.06 9.48 8.34
C SER A 164 12.80 10.71 7.82
N ARG A 165 12.75 10.89 6.50
CA ARG A 165 13.32 12.07 5.83
C ARG A 165 12.77 13.38 6.40
N GLU A 166 11.48 13.41 6.71
CA GLU A 166 10.82 14.56 7.33
C GLU A 166 11.43 14.89 8.69
N HIS A 167 11.62 13.89 9.56
CA HIS A 167 12.26 14.08 10.87
C HIS A 167 13.71 14.53 10.71
N CYS A 168 14.46 13.86 9.83
CA CYS A 168 15.85 14.20 9.54
C CYS A 168 15.97 15.65 9.08
N ARG A 169 15.06 16.17 8.24
CA ARG A 169 15.11 17.54 7.72
C ARG A 169 14.61 18.58 8.69
N ARG A 170 13.59 18.25 9.49
CA ARG A 170 13.00 19.14 10.49
C ARG A 170 14.00 19.54 11.58
N TYR A 171 14.89 18.64 11.96
CA TYR A 171 15.81 18.84 13.07
C TYR A 171 17.27 18.76 12.63
N ALA A 172 18.01 19.88 12.72
CA ALA A 172 19.39 20.01 12.24
C ALA A 172 20.34 18.91 12.73
N SER A 173 20.18 18.45 13.98
CA SER A 173 21.00 17.37 14.57
C SER A 173 20.87 16.02 13.84
N TYR A 174 19.80 15.83 13.08
CA TYR A 174 19.48 14.58 12.38
C TYR A 174 19.70 14.68 10.86
N HIS A 175 20.13 15.83 10.32
CA HIS A 175 20.42 16.01 8.89
C HIS A 175 21.44 14.99 8.37
N LYS A 176 22.42 14.63 9.21
CA LYS A 176 23.46 13.63 8.91
C LYS A 176 22.91 12.24 8.59
N TYR A 177 21.68 11.91 9.01
CA TYR A 177 21.08 10.61 8.76
C TYR A 177 20.23 10.57 7.47
N ASP A 178 19.82 11.72 6.90
CA ASP A 178 18.89 11.74 5.74
C ASP A 178 19.47 10.95 4.57
N ASN A 179 20.75 11.16 4.23
CA ASN A 179 21.41 10.52 3.09
C ASN A 179 22.36 9.36 3.48
N ASP A 180 22.38 8.93 4.74
CA ASP A 180 23.22 7.80 5.15
C ASP A 180 22.58 6.47 4.70
N GLN A 181 23.34 5.64 3.98
CA GLN A 181 22.86 4.34 3.50
C GLN A 181 22.50 3.39 4.65
N SER A 182 23.09 3.57 5.82
CA SER A 182 22.78 2.79 7.03
C SER A 182 21.49 3.26 7.71
N ASN A 183 20.82 4.30 7.21
CA ASN A 183 19.47 4.69 7.61
C ASN A 183 18.39 4.06 6.69
N ARG A 184 18.66 2.87 6.13
CA ARG A 184 17.80 2.23 5.14
C ARG A 184 17.60 0.73 5.34
N LEU A 185 16.43 0.26 4.95
CA LEU A 185 16.15 -1.13 4.61
C LEU A 185 15.61 -1.20 3.18
N ALA A 186 15.99 -2.24 2.44
CA ALA A 186 15.37 -2.58 1.18
C ALA A 186 14.16 -3.51 1.46
N LEU A 187 12.96 -3.02 1.19
CA LEU A 187 11.69 -3.73 1.45
C LEU A 187 10.82 -3.80 0.19
N THR A 188 9.95 -4.80 0.07
CA THR A 188 8.84 -4.77 -0.90
C THR A 188 7.88 -3.62 -0.58
N SER A 189 6.98 -3.28 -1.51
CA SER A 189 5.95 -2.28 -1.23
C SER A 189 5.10 -2.68 -0.04
N ASP A 190 4.66 -3.93 0.01
CA ASP A 190 3.78 -4.43 1.07
C ASP A 190 4.49 -4.37 2.44
N MET A 191 5.73 -4.87 2.52
CA MET A 191 6.49 -4.85 3.78
C MET A 191 6.84 -3.42 4.21
N HIS A 192 7.11 -2.51 3.28
CA HIS A 192 7.33 -1.09 3.58
C HIS A 192 6.05 -0.46 4.15
N ASP A 193 4.90 -0.71 3.52
CA ASP A 193 3.61 -0.20 3.97
C ASP A 193 3.22 -0.76 5.33
N TRP A 194 3.54 -2.03 5.59
CA TRP A 194 3.35 -2.70 6.88
C TRP A 194 4.19 -2.06 7.99
N TYR A 195 5.43 -1.70 7.67
CA TYR A 195 6.37 -1.16 8.65
C TYR A 195 6.17 0.34 8.90
N ASP A 196 5.71 1.10 7.91
CA ASP A 196 5.37 2.51 8.08
C ASP A 196 3.92 2.71 8.56
N GLY A 197 3.07 1.68 8.50
CA GLY A 197 1.64 1.80 8.79
C GLY A 197 0.90 2.62 7.73
N ARG A 198 1.36 2.60 6.47
CA ARG A 198 0.71 3.35 5.36
C ARG A 198 -0.60 2.72 4.94
N SER A 199 -0.72 1.41 5.13
CA SER A 199 -1.87 0.62 4.69
C SER A 199 -2.77 0.17 5.85
N PHE A 200 -2.56 0.66 7.08
CA PHE A 200 -3.28 0.22 8.28
C PHE A 200 -3.39 1.36 9.31
N ALA A 201 -4.27 1.20 10.31
CA ALA A 201 -4.42 2.18 11.39
C ALA A 201 -3.14 2.40 12.21
N VAL A 202 -2.29 1.36 12.29
CA VAL A 202 -0.94 1.40 12.88
C VAL A 202 -0.02 0.47 12.10
N PRO A 203 1.32 0.66 12.17
CA PRO A 203 2.28 -0.31 11.66
C PRO A 203 1.97 -1.71 12.17
N VAL A 204 1.98 -2.71 11.30
CA VAL A 204 1.61 -4.09 11.68
C VAL A 204 2.82 -4.90 12.19
N MET A 205 4.00 -4.27 12.18
CA MET A 205 5.24 -4.81 12.71
C MET A 205 6.13 -3.71 13.28
N ASN A 206 6.99 -4.11 14.21
CA ASN A 206 8.05 -3.29 14.76
C ASN A 206 9.39 -4.05 14.65
N ILE A 207 10.49 -3.34 14.40
CA ILE A 207 11.82 -3.94 14.29
C ILE A 207 12.73 -3.34 15.35
N SER A 208 13.47 -4.19 16.04
CA SER A 208 14.47 -3.79 17.01
C SER A 208 15.82 -4.46 16.76
N VAL A 209 16.90 -3.83 17.21
CA VAL A 209 18.24 -4.42 17.17
C VAL A 209 18.41 -5.35 18.36
N GLU A 210 18.76 -6.61 18.09
CA GLU A 210 19.11 -7.59 19.12
C GLU A 210 20.59 -7.51 19.48
N SER A 211 21.46 -7.49 18.47
CA SER A 211 22.90 -7.42 18.65
C SER A 211 23.62 -6.93 17.39
N VAL A 212 24.86 -6.49 17.57
CA VAL A 212 25.77 -6.07 16.49
C VAL A 212 27.05 -6.88 16.61
N SER A 213 27.62 -7.30 15.50
CA SER A 213 28.94 -7.95 15.49
C SER A 213 30.03 -7.02 16.02
N GLU A 214 31.03 -7.57 16.71
CA GLU A 214 32.15 -6.79 17.27
C GLU A 214 32.96 -6.05 16.18
N GLY A 215 33.02 -6.63 14.99
CA GLY A 215 33.68 -6.05 13.81
C GLY A 215 32.90 -6.31 12.52
N PRO A 216 33.40 -5.81 11.39
CA PRO A 216 32.87 -6.13 10.07
C PRO A 216 32.94 -7.64 9.79
N VAL A 217 31.86 -8.20 9.25
CA VAL A 217 31.73 -9.64 8.95
C VAL A 217 31.73 -9.91 7.44
N VAL A 218 31.27 -8.94 6.64
CA VAL A 218 31.24 -9.04 5.17
C VAL A 218 31.80 -7.76 4.58
N GLY A 219 33.01 -7.83 4.02
CA GLY A 219 33.74 -6.64 3.58
C GLY A 219 33.91 -5.65 4.74
N SER A 220 33.47 -4.40 4.55
CA SER A 220 33.44 -3.35 5.57
C SER A 220 32.11 -3.27 6.35
N ARG A 221 31.21 -4.25 6.20
CA ARG A 221 29.87 -4.23 6.79
C ARG A 221 29.78 -5.04 8.08
N TYR A 222 29.15 -4.45 9.09
CA TYR A 222 28.80 -5.08 10.36
C TYR A 222 27.51 -5.90 10.20
N LYS A 223 27.45 -7.07 10.83
CA LYS A 223 26.21 -7.83 10.94
C LYS A 223 25.38 -7.26 12.08
N VAL A 224 24.12 -6.94 11.80
CA VAL A 224 23.15 -6.49 12.80
C VAL A 224 22.03 -7.53 12.85
N ASN A 225 21.89 -8.19 14.00
CA ASN A 225 20.78 -9.10 14.26
C ASN A 225 19.55 -8.30 14.68
N LEU A 226 18.41 -8.63 14.09
CA LEU A 226 17.15 -7.91 14.22
C LEU A 226 16.09 -8.83 14.80
N ILE A 227 15.24 -8.29 15.67
CA ILE A 227 13.98 -8.91 16.07
C ILE A 227 12.85 -8.14 15.37
N VAL A 228 12.13 -8.84 14.50
CA VAL A 228 10.89 -8.37 13.87
C VAL A 228 9.73 -8.87 14.72
N ARG A 229 9.03 -7.95 15.39
CA ARG A 229 7.86 -8.25 16.22
C ARG A 229 6.59 -7.90 15.44
N ALA A 230 5.67 -8.84 15.32
CA ALA A 230 4.37 -8.62 14.71
C ALA A 230 3.37 -8.04 15.72
N LEU A 231 2.39 -7.27 15.22
CA LEU A 231 1.31 -6.71 16.04
C LEU A 231 0.38 -7.80 16.60
N ASN A 232 0.15 -8.88 15.84
CA ASN A 232 -0.63 -10.04 16.26
C ASN A 232 -0.24 -11.30 15.48
N ALA A 233 -0.80 -12.46 15.87
CA ALA A 233 -0.49 -13.75 15.28
C ALA A 233 -0.86 -13.86 13.78
N GLY A 234 -1.88 -13.13 13.30
CA GLY A 234 -2.25 -13.10 11.89
C GLY A 234 -1.16 -12.45 11.04
N TYR A 235 -0.72 -11.26 11.46
CA TYR A 235 0.40 -10.56 10.79
C TYR A 235 1.72 -11.30 10.95
N ALA A 236 1.95 -11.97 12.07
CA ALA A 236 3.16 -12.78 12.26
C ALA A 236 3.29 -13.88 11.18
N ARG A 237 2.19 -14.54 10.84
CA ARG A 237 2.16 -15.53 9.74
C ARG A 237 2.46 -14.88 8.39
N LEU A 238 1.89 -13.71 8.09
CA LEU A 238 2.14 -13.02 6.82
C LEU A 238 3.58 -12.53 6.68
N ILE A 239 4.14 -11.94 7.74
CA ILE A 239 5.51 -11.42 7.74
C ILE A 239 6.50 -12.58 7.62
N SER A 240 6.28 -13.69 8.35
CA SER A 240 7.19 -14.85 8.29
C SER A 240 7.26 -15.51 6.91
N LEU A 241 6.17 -15.49 6.12
CA LEU A 241 6.21 -15.92 4.72
C LEU A 241 7.13 -15.06 3.85
N HIS A 242 7.33 -13.79 4.24
CA HIS A 242 8.15 -12.85 3.49
C HIS A 242 9.62 -12.91 3.87
N LEU A 243 9.97 -13.28 5.10
CA LEU A 243 11.35 -13.21 5.59
C LEU A 243 12.30 -14.15 4.81
N LYS A 244 13.54 -13.72 4.62
CA LYS A 244 14.57 -14.52 3.96
C LYS A 244 14.91 -15.78 4.75
N GLU A 245 15.47 -16.75 4.03
CA GLU A 245 15.94 -18.00 4.60
C GLU A 245 16.85 -17.78 5.83
N GLY A 246 16.69 -18.65 6.82
CA GLY A 246 17.49 -18.64 8.06
C GLY A 246 16.94 -17.76 9.17
N PHE A 247 15.73 -17.19 9.03
CA PHE A 247 15.07 -16.56 10.17
C PHE A 247 14.62 -17.59 11.21
N VAL A 248 14.51 -17.17 12.47
CA VAL A 248 14.06 -18.02 13.59
C VAL A 248 12.88 -17.36 14.29
N ALA A 249 11.73 -18.03 14.33
CA ALA A 249 10.57 -17.57 15.08
C ALA A 249 10.67 -17.94 16.57
N SER A 250 10.10 -17.10 17.45
CA SER A 250 9.84 -17.42 18.85
C SER A 250 8.78 -18.53 18.99
N GLU A 251 8.68 -19.11 20.19
CA GLU A 251 7.70 -20.17 20.48
C GLU A 251 6.25 -19.71 20.29
N ASP A 252 5.94 -18.45 20.63
CA ASP A 252 4.62 -17.85 20.40
C ASP A 252 4.39 -17.39 18.94
N GLY A 253 5.43 -17.46 18.12
CA GLY A 253 5.44 -17.04 16.72
C GLY A 253 5.35 -15.53 16.50
N LEU A 254 5.35 -14.68 17.54
CA LEU A 254 5.19 -13.23 17.41
C LEU A 254 6.48 -12.48 17.08
N GLU A 255 7.64 -13.09 17.34
CA GLU A 255 8.95 -12.52 17.08
C GLU A 255 9.73 -13.38 16.09
N MET A 256 10.30 -12.73 15.07
CA MET A 256 11.18 -13.39 14.10
C MET A 256 12.55 -12.74 14.11
N ARG A 257 13.58 -13.56 14.34
CA ARG A 257 14.99 -13.14 14.35
C ARG A 257 15.56 -13.28 12.95
N THR A 258 16.14 -12.21 12.42
CA THR A 258 16.83 -12.16 11.14
C THR A 258 18.06 -11.26 11.25
N SER A 259 18.77 -10.97 10.16
CA SER A 259 19.92 -10.07 10.19
C SER A 259 20.12 -9.31 8.90
N VAL A 260 20.82 -8.18 9.00
CA VAL A 260 21.26 -7.36 7.85
C VAL A 260 22.74 -6.99 8.00
N TYR A 261 23.34 -6.45 6.94
CA TYR A 261 24.74 -6.04 6.92
C TYR A 261 24.86 -4.56 6.52
N VAL A 262 25.40 -3.74 7.42
CA VAL A 262 25.39 -2.27 7.29
C VAL A 262 26.79 -1.71 7.39
N LEU A 263 27.07 -0.60 6.70
CA LEU A 263 28.38 0.06 6.75
C LEU A 263 28.60 0.77 8.09
N ASN A 264 27.57 1.43 8.61
CA ASN A 264 27.64 2.19 9.86
C ASN A 264 26.61 1.65 10.86
N ALA A 265 27.03 0.68 11.67
CA ALA A 265 26.16 0.07 12.67
C ALA A 265 25.63 1.08 13.69
N LYS A 266 26.42 2.09 14.06
CA LYS A 266 25.99 3.13 15.01
C LYS A 266 24.81 3.93 14.46
N VAL A 267 24.91 4.40 13.21
CA VAL A 267 23.82 5.13 12.55
C VAL A 267 22.59 4.24 12.40
N PHE A 268 22.77 2.99 11.96
CA PHE A 268 21.66 2.05 11.81
C PHE A 268 20.93 1.82 13.13
N CYS A 269 21.66 1.55 14.22
CA CYS A 269 21.07 1.35 15.55
C CYS A 269 20.34 2.59 16.06
N GLU A 270 20.92 3.79 15.90
CA GLU A 270 20.28 5.05 16.30
C GLU A 270 18.97 5.29 15.54
N CYS A 271 18.95 5.05 14.23
CA CYS A 271 17.76 5.24 13.40
C CYS A 271 16.70 4.16 13.65
N MET A 272 17.11 2.90 13.87
CA MET A 272 16.22 1.80 14.21
C MET A 272 15.55 2.03 15.57
N GLU A 273 16.33 2.46 16.58
CA GLU A 273 15.82 2.78 17.91
C GLU A 273 14.79 3.91 17.88
N TRP A 274 15.02 4.93 17.03
CA TRP A 274 14.05 6.00 16.80
C TRP A 274 12.75 5.43 16.21
N LYS A 275 12.83 4.66 15.13
CA LYS A 275 11.64 4.10 14.46
C LYS A 275 10.86 3.19 15.42
N ARG A 276 11.57 2.34 16.17
CA ARG A 276 10.96 1.46 17.17
C ARG A 276 10.11 2.24 18.16
N LYS A 277 10.65 3.33 18.72
CA LYS A 277 9.94 4.18 19.68
C LYS A 277 8.72 4.87 19.08
N GLU A 278 8.79 5.31 17.83
CA GLU A 278 7.64 5.91 17.15
C GLU A 278 6.53 4.89 16.92
N ILE A 279 6.88 3.66 16.53
CA ILE A 279 5.92 2.57 16.36
C ILE A 279 5.33 2.14 17.71
N ASP A 280 6.15 2.00 18.76
CA ASP A 280 5.68 1.65 20.11
C ASP A 280 4.65 2.66 20.64
N LYS A 281 4.85 3.97 20.37
CA LYS A 281 3.86 5.01 20.71
C LYS A 281 2.54 4.82 19.97
N GLN A 282 2.60 4.51 18.68
CA GLN A 282 1.41 4.27 17.86
C GLN A 282 0.66 3.02 18.33
N TRP A 283 1.37 1.93 18.60
CA TRP A 283 0.79 0.69 19.14
C TRP A 283 0.12 0.93 20.48
N LYS A 284 0.78 1.63 21.40
CA LYS A 284 0.20 1.96 22.69
C LYS A 284 -1.08 2.79 22.52
N SER A 285 -1.05 3.84 21.70
CA SER A 285 -2.23 4.65 21.41
C SER A 285 -3.37 3.84 20.82
N TYR A 286 -3.07 2.86 19.95
CA TYR A 286 -4.06 2.00 19.34
C TYR A 286 -4.72 1.07 20.36
N TYR A 287 -3.93 0.41 21.22
CA TYR A 287 -4.49 -0.45 22.27
C TYR A 287 -5.28 0.33 23.32
N ASP A 288 -4.87 1.55 23.65
CA ASP A 288 -5.58 2.41 24.59
C ASP A 288 -6.95 2.89 24.04
N MET A 289 -7.14 2.89 22.70
CA MET A 289 -8.40 3.27 22.04
C MET A 289 -9.36 2.10 21.81
N VAL A 290 -8.89 0.86 21.83
CA VAL A 290 -9.76 -0.33 21.71
C VAL A 290 -10.41 -0.56 23.08
N PRO A 291 -11.75 -0.47 23.22
CA PRO A 291 -12.42 -0.74 24.50
C PRO A 291 -12.07 -2.15 24.94
N ALA A 292 -11.78 -2.34 26.25
CA ALA A 292 -11.69 -3.66 26.83
C ALA A 292 -13.03 -4.38 26.58
N VAL A 293 -13.00 -5.38 25.69
CA VAL A 293 -14.15 -6.24 25.47
C VAL A 293 -14.12 -7.25 26.61
N ASP A 294 -14.98 -7.03 27.63
CA ASP A 294 -15.38 -8.05 28.61
C ASP A 294 -16.35 -9.06 27.98
#